data_AF-A0A962VUD9-F1
#
_entry.id   AF-A0A962VUD9-F1
#
_cell.length_a   1.000
_cell.length_b   1.000
_cell.length_c   1.000
_cell.angle_alpha   90.00
_cell.angle_beta   90.00
_cell.angle_gamma   90.00
#
_symmetry.space_group_name_H-M   'P 1'
#
loop_
_entity.id
_entity.type
_entity.pdbx_description
1 polymer ?
#
loop_
_entity_poly.entity_id
_entity_poly.type
_entity_poly.pdbx_seq_one_letter_code
_entity_poly.pdbx_strand_id
1 'polypeptide(L)'
;SANERFGCLNNWERMGFDRQNRDQEPGVWISTVVNNRADRIPRSRVFASILAADLSADRHFLIGGNLDGLQGYIREAWDIHIRNISLWPAGAEQVSALQVLEKQACRLRIPTQVRQVRQRLFALLNSLGVTDPPNPSPEFWRDPLGLERWLARLDVAEEHRSELAAHMAEEGQCFDEYQTLRAQVNSSAPEQHPALNQAFHEQLWRWFARKLIVIRDPHASGEQIIARIVNETPPGMAHRLMGIQNIKGPGLDFVYRWQAWETCHQAGRQLCDADPLIVRRGLQELAAFQEFGLLSEGETREMLARVRSREVAQSEYFQAELALIESNLEQALDDIRARLQTQAGHSDILHRVADSIEAFLDAGDAIRRRRMANRIYRDLADERISRARAARELRELIRRQKGGWLEQRLRNGLRG
;
A
#
# COMPACT_ATOMS: atom_id res chain seq x y z
N SER A 1 -11.51 17.79 -9.68
CA SER A 1 -11.96 17.02 -8.49
C SER A 1 -11.32 15.66 -8.59
N ALA A 2 -10.75 15.07 -7.53
CA ALA A 2 -10.15 13.72 -7.64
C ALA A 2 -11.17 12.59 -7.95
N ASN A 3 -12.45 12.94 -8.08
CA ASN A 3 -13.55 12.05 -8.43
C ASN A 3 -13.75 11.85 -9.94
N GLU A 4 -12.97 12.54 -10.77
CA GLU A 4 -12.95 12.37 -12.21
C GLU A 4 -11.51 12.27 -12.71
N ARG A 5 -11.33 11.60 -13.86
CA ARG A 5 -10.00 11.19 -14.36
C ARG A 5 -9.10 12.37 -14.66
N PHE A 6 -9.61 13.42 -15.28
CA PHE A 6 -8.81 14.57 -15.71
C PHE A 6 -8.26 15.35 -14.52
N GLY A 7 -9.08 15.68 -13.52
CA GLY A 7 -8.64 16.37 -12.32
C GLY A 7 -7.83 15.50 -11.38
N CYS A 8 -8.04 14.18 -11.36
CA CYS A 8 -7.11 13.27 -10.68
C CYS A 8 -5.72 13.36 -11.30
N LEU A 9 -5.61 13.24 -12.63
CA LEU A 9 -4.33 13.30 -13.34
C LEU A 9 -3.66 14.67 -13.26
N ASN A 10 -4.43 15.75 -13.37
CA ASN A 10 -3.90 17.11 -13.20
C ASN A 10 -3.37 17.33 -11.77
N ASN A 11 -4.06 16.81 -10.75
CA ASN A 11 -3.52 16.85 -9.38
C ASN A 11 -2.26 15.98 -9.24
N TRP A 12 -2.23 14.80 -9.87
CA TRP A 12 -1.08 13.90 -9.86
C TRP A 12 0.16 14.59 -10.43
N GLU A 13 0.00 15.30 -11.56
CA GLU A 13 1.05 16.09 -12.20
C GLU A 13 1.43 17.33 -11.38
N ARG A 14 0.44 18.12 -10.93
CA ARG A 14 0.67 19.35 -10.15
C ARG A 14 1.45 19.08 -8.86
N MET A 15 1.19 17.96 -8.23
CA MET A 15 1.90 17.54 -7.02
C MET A 15 3.23 16.84 -7.35
N GLY A 16 3.56 16.59 -8.62
CA GLY A 16 4.83 15.98 -9.05
C GLY A 16 4.95 14.49 -8.76
N PHE A 17 3.83 13.76 -8.74
CA PHE A 17 3.87 12.29 -8.60
C PHE A 17 4.20 11.59 -9.93
N ASP A 18 3.91 12.22 -11.06
CA ASP A 18 4.24 11.76 -12.42
C ASP A 18 5.76 11.79 -12.70
N ARG A 19 6.49 12.69 -12.03
CA ARG A 19 7.94 12.90 -12.21
C ARG A 19 8.79 12.15 -11.19
N GLN A 20 8.18 11.63 -10.12
CA GLN A 20 8.91 10.95 -9.07
C GLN A 20 9.57 9.68 -9.64
N ASN A 21 10.89 9.60 -9.54
CA ASN A 21 11.65 8.50 -10.08
C ASN A 21 12.26 7.67 -8.94
N ARG A 22 11.84 6.41 -8.84
CA ARG A 22 12.31 5.46 -7.83
C ARG A 22 13.83 5.27 -7.81
N ASP A 23 14.51 5.41 -8.95
CA ASP A 23 15.97 5.26 -9.03
C ASP A 23 16.74 6.50 -8.54
N GLN A 24 16.14 7.68 -8.73
CA GLN A 24 16.74 8.97 -8.33
C GLN A 24 16.39 9.32 -6.89
N GLU A 25 15.20 8.93 -6.45
CA GLU A 25 14.66 9.18 -5.12
C GLU A 25 14.25 7.84 -4.46
N PRO A 26 15.21 6.94 -4.16
CA PRO A 26 14.95 5.61 -3.61
C PRO A 26 14.44 5.63 -2.16
N GLY A 27 14.39 6.80 -1.50
CA GLY A 27 13.79 6.98 -0.18
C GLY A 27 12.31 7.37 -0.21
N VAL A 28 11.73 7.56 -1.40
CA VAL A 28 10.33 7.99 -1.53
C VAL A 28 9.41 6.79 -1.76
N TRP A 29 8.31 6.78 -1.01
CA TRP A 29 7.21 5.82 -1.12
C TRP A 29 5.94 6.54 -1.56
N ILE A 30 5.26 6.02 -2.59
CA ILE A 30 4.04 6.62 -3.14
C ILE A 30 2.86 5.71 -2.85
N SER A 31 1.79 6.26 -2.28
CA SER A 31 0.52 5.54 -2.19
C SER A 31 -0.68 6.37 -2.63
N THR A 32 -1.78 5.68 -2.89
CA THR A 32 -3.11 6.29 -3.05
C THR A 32 -4.08 5.75 -2.01
N VAL A 33 -5.01 6.58 -1.55
CA VAL A 33 -6.15 6.13 -0.73
C VAL A 33 -7.44 6.34 -1.50
N VAL A 34 -8.14 5.26 -1.81
CA VAL A 34 -9.36 5.25 -2.62
C VAL A 34 -10.57 4.99 -1.72
N ASN A 35 -11.38 6.02 -1.49
CA ASN A 35 -12.62 5.86 -0.72
C ASN A 35 -13.82 5.55 -1.63
N ASN A 36 -14.20 4.28 -1.65
CA ASN A 36 -15.29 3.79 -2.48
C ASN A 36 -16.65 3.83 -1.78
N ARG A 37 -17.70 3.88 -2.58
CA ARG A 37 -19.09 3.86 -2.11
C ARG A 37 -19.94 2.89 -2.92
N ALA A 38 -20.74 2.10 -2.23
CA ALA A 38 -21.66 1.15 -2.85
C ALA A 38 -22.70 1.83 -3.74
N ASP A 39 -23.15 3.03 -3.37
CA ASP A 39 -24.19 3.78 -4.09
C ASP A 39 -23.67 4.57 -5.31
N ARG A 40 -22.36 4.48 -5.65
CA ARG A 40 -21.73 5.32 -6.70
C ARG A 40 -20.93 4.51 -7.72
N ILE A 41 -21.55 3.49 -8.29
CA ILE A 41 -20.95 2.56 -9.27
C ILE A 41 -20.19 3.28 -10.42
N PRO A 42 -20.72 4.36 -11.07
CA PRO A 42 -19.97 5.03 -12.13
C PRO A 42 -18.62 5.59 -11.66
N ARG A 43 -18.54 6.09 -10.43
CA ARG A 43 -17.27 6.58 -9.85
C ARG A 43 -16.33 5.43 -9.52
N SER A 44 -16.86 4.32 -9.00
CA SER A 44 -16.05 3.11 -8.77
C SER A 44 -15.34 2.64 -10.04
N ARG A 45 -16.02 2.71 -11.20
CA ARG A 45 -15.42 2.40 -12.50
C ARG A 45 -14.36 3.41 -12.94
N VAL A 46 -14.56 4.70 -12.65
CA VAL A 46 -13.54 5.74 -12.90
C VAL A 46 -12.31 5.53 -12.02
N PHE A 47 -12.49 5.23 -10.73
CA PHE A 47 -11.36 4.90 -9.85
C PHE A 47 -10.61 3.68 -10.36
N ALA A 48 -11.34 2.62 -10.73
CA ALA A 48 -10.74 1.41 -11.28
C ALA A 48 -9.90 1.68 -12.53
N SER A 49 -10.39 2.50 -13.47
CA SER A 49 -9.63 2.83 -14.68
C SER A 49 -8.39 3.67 -14.39
N ILE A 50 -8.48 4.63 -13.47
CA ILE A 50 -7.34 5.45 -13.04
C ILE A 50 -6.24 4.57 -12.42
N LEU A 51 -6.60 3.69 -11.48
CA LEU A 51 -5.64 2.81 -10.82
C LEU A 51 -4.97 1.86 -11.81
N ALA A 52 -5.74 1.22 -12.71
CA ALA A 52 -5.20 0.25 -13.64
C ALA A 52 -4.35 0.89 -14.75
N ALA A 53 -4.79 2.02 -15.31
CA ALA A 53 -4.28 2.56 -16.57
C ALA A 53 -3.42 3.83 -16.40
N ASP A 54 -3.48 4.54 -15.28
CA ASP A 54 -2.86 5.87 -15.18
C ASP A 54 -1.78 5.97 -14.10
N LEU A 55 -2.03 5.49 -12.89
CA LEU A 55 -1.17 5.80 -11.74
C LEU A 55 -0.02 4.82 -11.56
N SER A 56 1.14 5.35 -11.16
CA SER A 56 2.31 4.58 -10.73
C SER A 56 2.56 4.81 -9.24
N ALA A 57 2.08 3.90 -8.40
CA ALA A 57 2.25 3.95 -6.95
C ALA A 57 2.84 2.64 -6.41
N ASP A 58 3.42 2.68 -5.23
CA ASP A 58 3.92 1.50 -4.51
C ASP A 58 2.77 0.71 -3.88
N ARG A 59 1.75 1.41 -3.37
CA ARG A 59 0.53 0.83 -2.77
C ARG A 59 -0.74 1.63 -3.12
N HIS A 60 -1.87 0.93 -3.16
CA HIS A 60 -3.22 1.48 -3.29
C HIS A 60 -4.10 0.96 -2.16
N PHE A 61 -4.45 1.83 -1.23
CA PHE A 61 -5.35 1.51 -0.12
C PHE A 61 -6.80 1.71 -0.54
N LEU A 62 -7.60 0.65 -0.47
CA LEU A 62 -9.02 0.66 -0.81
C LEU A 62 -9.82 0.66 0.49
N ILE A 63 -10.63 1.71 0.70
CA ILE A 63 -11.42 1.93 1.92
C ILE A 63 -12.88 2.22 1.58
N GLY A 64 -13.77 2.08 2.57
CA GLY A 64 -15.18 2.40 2.44
C GLY A 64 -16.04 1.19 2.02
N GLY A 65 -17.08 1.44 1.21
CA GLY A 65 -18.09 0.43 0.89
C GLY A 65 -17.88 -0.29 -0.45
N ASN A 66 -18.45 -1.49 -0.59
CA ASN A 66 -18.45 -2.29 -1.83
C ASN A 66 -17.04 -2.51 -2.43
N LEU A 67 -16.09 -2.90 -1.58
CA LEU A 67 -14.69 -3.07 -1.99
C LEU A 67 -14.47 -4.29 -2.89
N ASP A 68 -15.25 -5.36 -2.71
CA ASP A 68 -15.20 -6.52 -3.62
C ASP A 68 -15.70 -6.14 -5.02
N GLY A 69 -16.75 -5.33 -5.11
CA GLY A 69 -17.23 -4.75 -6.37
C GLY A 69 -16.19 -3.85 -7.03
N LEU A 70 -15.52 -2.99 -6.26
CA LEU A 70 -14.42 -2.15 -6.78
C LEU A 70 -13.26 -3.00 -7.32
N GLN A 71 -12.84 -4.04 -6.60
CA GLN A 71 -11.79 -4.96 -7.07
C GLN A 71 -12.19 -5.65 -8.39
N GLY A 72 -13.47 -6.04 -8.53
CA GLY A 72 -14.02 -6.52 -9.80
C GLY A 72 -13.86 -5.50 -10.93
N TYR A 73 -14.21 -4.24 -10.69
CA TYR A 73 -14.03 -3.17 -11.68
C TYR A 73 -12.56 -2.88 -11.99
N ILE A 74 -11.67 -2.94 -10.99
CA ILE A 74 -10.21 -2.81 -11.20
C ILE A 74 -9.72 -3.91 -12.12
N ARG A 75 -10.16 -5.15 -11.91
CA ARG A 75 -9.80 -6.29 -12.77
C ARG A 75 -10.31 -6.09 -14.20
N GLU A 76 -11.56 -5.64 -14.36
CA GLU A 76 -12.12 -5.34 -15.69
C GLU A 76 -11.32 -4.24 -16.40
N ALA A 77 -11.01 -3.15 -15.69
CA ALA A 77 -10.21 -2.05 -16.22
C ALA A 77 -8.79 -2.49 -16.59
N TRP A 78 -8.17 -3.34 -15.76
CA TRP A 78 -6.88 -3.95 -16.04
C TRP A 78 -6.92 -4.81 -17.30
N ASP A 79 -7.92 -5.68 -17.43
CA ASP A 79 -8.09 -6.54 -18.61
C ASP A 79 -8.26 -5.72 -19.90
N ILE A 80 -8.83 -4.51 -19.83
CA ILE A 80 -8.90 -3.57 -20.96
C ILE A 80 -7.52 -2.94 -21.23
N HIS A 81 -6.85 -2.46 -20.18
CA HIS A 81 -5.54 -1.80 -20.29
C HIS A 81 -4.49 -2.74 -20.88
N ILE A 82 -4.39 -3.97 -20.34
CA ILE A 82 -3.34 -4.93 -20.68
C ILE A 82 -3.42 -5.43 -22.13
N ARG A 83 -4.62 -5.46 -22.73
CA ARG A 83 -4.81 -5.85 -24.15
C ARG A 83 -4.08 -4.94 -25.13
N ASN A 84 -3.83 -3.69 -24.74
CA ASN A 84 -3.12 -2.72 -25.56
C ASN A 84 -1.59 -2.77 -25.36
N ILE A 85 -1.10 -3.72 -24.55
CA ILE A 85 0.32 -3.88 -24.25
C ILE A 85 0.76 -5.25 -24.78
N SER A 86 1.81 -5.27 -25.60
CA SER A 86 2.42 -6.50 -26.10
C SER A 86 3.93 -6.35 -25.99
N LEU A 87 4.62 -7.42 -25.58
CA LEU A 87 6.09 -7.50 -25.67
C LEU A 87 6.56 -7.32 -27.13
N TRP A 88 5.78 -7.77 -28.10
CA TRP A 88 6.06 -7.60 -29.52
C TRP A 88 4.88 -6.87 -30.19
N PRO A 89 4.84 -5.52 -30.13
CA PRO A 89 3.77 -4.75 -30.76
C PRO A 89 3.91 -4.78 -32.30
N ALA A 90 2.79 -4.94 -33.00
CA ALA A 90 2.77 -4.93 -34.46
C ALA A 90 3.18 -3.55 -35.00
N GLY A 91 4.10 -3.52 -35.97
CA GLY A 91 4.54 -2.29 -36.65
C GLY A 91 5.55 -1.43 -35.86
N ALA A 92 6.06 -1.90 -34.72
CA ALA A 92 7.08 -1.20 -33.95
C ALA A 92 8.48 -1.77 -34.27
N GLU A 93 9.05 -1.41 -35.42
CA GLU A 93 10.40 -1.87 -35.82
C GLU A 93 11.51 -1.37 -34.86
N GLN A 94 11.24 -0.34 -34.05
CA GLN A 94 12.23 0.33 -33.21
C GLN A 94 12.18 -0.03 -31.72
N VAL A 95 11.13 -0.71 -31.24
CA VAL A 95 10.97 -1.00 -29.80
C VAL A 95 11.21 -2.48 -29.55
N SER A 96 12.26 -2.81 -28.80
CA SER A 96 12.55 -4.20 -28.43
C SER A 96 11.62 -4.69 -27.33
N ALA A 97 11.38 -6.00 -27.28
CA ALA A 97 10.57 -6.62 -26.21
C ALA A 97 11.14 -6.36 -24.81
N LEU A 98 12.46 -6.26 -24.69
CA LEU A 98 13.13 -5.91 -23.44
C LEU A 98 12.82 -4.47 -23.00
N GLN A 99 12.76 -3.52 -23.93
CA GLN A 99 12.36 -2.15 -23.63
C GLN A 99 10.90 -2.07 -23.18
N VAL A 100 10.00 -2.85 -23.79
CA VAL A 100 8.60 -2.94 -23.34
C VAL A 100 8.53 -3.50 -21.91
N LEU A 101 9.22 -4.61 -21.66
CA LEU A 101 9.26 -5.26 -20.35
C LEU A 101 9.79 -4.30 -19.27
N GLU A 102 10.92 -3.66 -19.51
CA GLU A 102 11.53 -2.69 -18.60
C GLU A 102 10.59 -1.50 -18.35
N LYS A 103 9.98 -0.94 -19.39
CA LYS A 103 9.01 0.16 -19.26
C LYS A 103 7.84 -0.21 -18.34
N GLN A 104 7.28 -1.41 -18.49
CA GLN A 104 6.17 -1.86 -17.64
C GLN A 104 6.62 -2.19 -16.22
N ALA A 105 7.81 -2.77 -16.04
CA ALA A 105 8.41 -2.98 -14.72
C ALA A 105 8.61 -1.64 -14.00
N CYS A 106 9.21 -0.64 -14.65
CA CYS A 106 9.40 0.71 -14.09
C CYS A 106 8.06 1.38 -13.75
N ARG A 107 7.05 1.29 -14.64
CA ARG A 107 5.69 1.80 -14.37
C ARG A 107 5.07 1.14 -13.15
N LEU A 108 5.27 -0.17 -12.98
CA LEU A 108 4.86 -0.90 -11.79
C LEU A 108 5.89 -0.82 -10.66
N ARG A 109 6.87 0.08 -10.75
CA ARG A 109 7.88 0.35 -9.73
C ARG A 109 8.62 -0.91 -9.29
N ILE A 110 8.86 -1.84 -10.20
CA ILE A 110 9.60 -3.08 -9.96
C ILE A 110 11.09 -2.82 -10.22
N PRO A 111 12.00 -3.21 -9.32
CA PRO A 111 13.44 -3.11 -9.58
C PRO A 111 13.85 -4.02 -10.75
N THR A 112 14.62 -3.47 -11.67
CA THR A 112 15.18 -4.14 -12.85
C THR A 112 16.68 -4.39 -12.75
N GLN A 113 17.35 -3.79 -11.77
CA GLN A 113 18.79 -3.88 -11.56
C GLN A 113 19.14 -4.07 -10.08
N VAL A 114 20.19 -4.85 -9.80
CA VAL A 114 20.70 -5.07 -8.42
C VAL A 114 21.00 -3.75 -7.70
N ARG A 115 21.50 -2.74 -8.43
CA ARG A 115 21.80 -1.43 -7.85
C ARG A 115 20.57 -0.78 -7.22
N GLN A 116 19.38 -0.95 -7.80
CA GLN A 116 18.14 -0.33 -7.33
C GLN A 116 17.68 -0.96 -6.00
N VAL A 117 17.79 -2.30 -5.89
CA VAL A 117 17.50 -3.03 -4.64
C VAL A 117 18.44 -2.56 -3.52
N ARG A 118 19.74 -2.39 -3.82
CA ARG A 118 20.71 -1.88 -2.85
C ARG A 118 20.48 -0.40 -2.50
N GLN A 119 20.22 0.45 -3.48
CA GLN A 119 19.92 1.87 -3.27
C GLN A 119 18.69 2.06 -2.37
N ARG A 120 17.68 1.19 -2.54
CA ARG A 120 16.49 1.17 -1.70
C ARG A 120 16.82 0.86 -0.24
N LEU A 121 17.61 -0.18 0.03
CA LEU A 121 18.09 -0.48 1.39
C LEU A 121 18.87 0.70 2.00
N PHE A 122 19.81 1.29 1.25
CA PHE A 122 20.61 2.40 1.75
C PHE A 122 19.79 3.66 2.02
N ALA A 123 18.77 3.94 1.21
CA ALA A 123 17.87 5.06 1.46
C ALA A 123 17.09 4.87 2.78
N LEU A 124 16.65 3.65 3.06
CA LEU A 124 15.95 3.30 4.31
C LEU A 124 16.86 3.51 5.52
N LEU A 125 18.09 2.99 5.44
CA LEU A 125 19.09 3.11 6.50
C LEU A 125 19.47 4.56 6.78
N ASN A 126 19.68 5.36 5.73
CA ASN A 126 20.03 6.77 5.89
C ASN A 126 18.95 7.55 6.66
N SER A 127 17.66 7.28 6.38
CA SER A 127 16.55 7.90 7.10
C SER A 127 16.42 7.43 8.56
N LEU A 128 16.96 6.26 8.89
CA LEU A 128 17.06 5.74 10.26
C LEU A 128 18.35 6.19 10.97
N GLY A 129 19.10 7.13 10.38
CA GLY A 129 20.33 7.67 10.97
C GLY A 129 21.60 6.85 10.72
N VAL A 130 21.52 5.78 9.92
CA VAL A 130 22.68 4.97 9.55
C VAL A 130 23.30 5.54 8.27
N THR A 131 24.34 6.36 8.44
CA THR A 131 25.11 6.96 7.33
C THR A 131 26.26 6.06 6.90
N ASP A 132 26.49 5.95 5.58
CA ASP A 132 27.60 5.19 4.98
C ASP A 132 27.74 3.73 5.48
N PRO A 133 26.67 2.91 5.46
CA PRO A 133 26.76 1.52 5.88
C PRO A 133 27.74 0.74 4.98
N PRO A 134 28.45 -0.28 5.52
CA PRO A 134 29.25 -1.18 4.71
C PRO A 134 28.38 -1.88 3.65
N ASN A 135 28.97 -2.45 2.60
CA ASN A 135 28.15 -3.20 1.65
C ASN A 135 27.54 -4.44 2.33
N PRO A 136 26.24 -4.74 2.12
CA PRO A 136 25.66 -6.01 2.53
C PRO A 136 26.24 -7.15 1.66
N SER A 137 25.92 -8.40 2.01
CA SER A 137 26.28 -9.54 1.17
C SER A 137 25.67 -9.40 -0.24
N PRO A 138 26.29 -9.98 -1.27
CA PRO A 138 25.63 -10.16 -2.56
C PRO A 138 24.27 -10.84 -2.36
N GLU A 139 23.25 -10.39 -3.07
CA GLU A 139 21.91 -10.98 -3.01
C GLU A 139 21.30 -11.07 -1.61
N PHE A 140 21.63 -10.12 -0.71
CA PHE A 140 21.17 -10.10 0.68
C PHE A 140 19.65 -10.28 0.87
N TRP A 141 18.85 -9.92 -0.14
CA TRP A 141 17.40 -10.10 -0.13
C TRP A 141 16.95 -11.57 -0.13
N ARG A 142 17.84 -12.52 -0.46
CA ARG A 142 17.58 -13.97 -0.41
C ARG A 142 17.85 -14.59 0.96
N ASP A 143 18.47 -13.86 1.88
CA ASP A 143 18.74 -14.30 3.26
C ASP A 143 18.25 -13.25 4.27
N PRO A 144 16.93 -13.20 4.57
CA PRO A 144 16.37 -12.24 5.52
C PRO A 144 17.01 -12.31 6.90
N LEU A 145 17.31 -13.51 7.41
CA LEU A 145 17.96 -13.69 8.71
C LEU A 145 19.41 -13.18 8.70
N GLY A 146 20.13 -13.40 7.60
CA GLY A 146 21.45 -12.80 7.38
C GLY A 146 21.40 -11.28 7.34
N LEU A 147 20.39 -10.71 6.67
CA LEU A 147 20.16 -9.27 6.63
C LEU A 147 19.84 -8.72 8.02
N GLU A 148 18.96 -9.35 8.81
CA GLU A 148 18.67 -8.92 10.19
C GLU A 148 19.93 -8.89 11.08
N ARG A 149 20.77 -9.94 11.00
CA ARG A 149 22.06 -9.96 11.71
C ARG A 149 23.02 -8.88 11.23
N TRP A 150 22.95 -8.51 9.96
CA TRP A 150 23.74 -7.42 9.42
C TRP A 150 23.22 -6.06 9.90
N LEU A 151 21.89 -5.84 9.90
CA LEU A 151 21.25 -4.65 10.46
C LEU A 151 21.52 -4.48 11.96
N ALA A 152 21.55 -5.60 12.71
CA ALA A 152 21.88 -5.58 14.13
C ALA A 152 23.29 -5.08 14.43
N ARG A 153 24.25 -5.33 13.52
CA ARG A 153 25.63 -4.81 13.65
C ARG A 153 25.75 -3.32 13.30
N LEU A 154 24.69 -2.72 12.75
CA LEU A 154 24.59 -1.30 12.43
C LEU A 154 23.74 -0.54 13.45
N ASP A 155 23.43 -1.15 14.60
CA ASP A 155 22.62 -0.58 15.68
C ASP A 155 21.21 -0.12 15.26
N VAL A 156 20.67 -0.68 14.16
CA VAL A 156 19.27 -0.47 13.78
C VAL A 156 18.36 -1.05 14.87
N ALA A 157 17.30 -0.35 15.26
CA ALA A 157 16.36 -0.82 16.30
C ALA A 157 15.73 -2.18 15.93
N GLU A 158 15.55 -3.06 16.93
CA GLU A 158 15.09 -4.44 16.72
C GLU A 158 13.77 -4.52 15.94
N GLU A 159 12.80 -3.67 16.28
CA GLU A 159 11.50 -3.54 15.61
C GLU A 159 11.62 -3.28 14.10
N HIS A 160 12.59 -2.45 13.69
CA HIS A 160 12.80 -2.14 12.27
C HIS A 160 13.56 -3.24 11.53
N ARG A 161 14.35 -4.08 12.22
CA ARG A 161 15.19 -5.09 11.55
C ARG A 161 14.34 -6.09 10.77
N SER A 162 13.34 -6.67 11.42
CA SER A 162 12.45 -7.66 10.81
C SER A 162 11.60 -7.06 9.69
N GLU A 163 11.12 -5.83 9.88
CA GLU A 163 10.30 -5.13 8.88
C GLU A 163 11.11 -4.79 7.63
N LEU A 164 12.34 -4.28 7.81
CA LEU A 164 13.26 -4.02 6.71
C LEU A 164 13.67 -5.31 5.99
N ALA A 165 13.95 -6.39 6.73
CA ALA A 165 14.34 -7.65 6.13
C ALA A 165 13.20 -8.27 5.31
N ALA A 166 11.97 -8.25 5.83
CA ALA A 166 10.78 -8.68 5.10
C ALA A 166 10.56 -7.83 3.84
N HIS A 167 10.62 -6.50 3.97
CA HIS A 167 10.48 -5.60 2.83
C HIS A 167 11.53 -5.86 1.75
N MET A 168 12.79 -6.02 2.13
CA MET A 168 13.87 -6.27 1.19
C MET A 168 13.74 -7.64 0.52
N ALA A 169 13.21 -8.64 1.22
CA ALA A 169 12.91 -9.95 0.64
C ALA A 169 11.82 -9.85 -0.44
N GLU A 170 10.73 -9.12 -0.18
CA GLU A 170 9.69 -8.85 -1.18
C GLU A 170 10.25 -8.12 -2.41
N GLU A 171 11.04 -7.07 -2.18
CA GLU A 171 11.71 -6.31 -3.25
C GLU A 171 12.64 -7.19 -4.09
N GLY A 172 13.41 -8.04 -3.42
CA GLY A 172 14.28 -9.04 -4.05
C GLY A 172 13.53 -10.08 -4.86
N GLN A 173 12.39 -10.57 -4.36
CA GLN A 173 11.52 -11.47 -5.11
C GLN A 173 11.00 -10.81 -6.39
N CYS A 174 10.57 -9.55 -6.32
CA CYS A 174 10.13 -8.80 -7.49
C CYS A 174 11.24 -8.66 -8.54
N PHE A 175 12.46 -8.40 -8.08
CA PHE A 175 13.64 -8.34 -8.93
C PHE A 175 13.93 -9.70 -9.60
N ASP A 176 13.91 -10.80 -8.84
CA ASP A 176 14.18 -12.15 -9.34
C ASP A 176 13.10 -12.60 -10.35
N GLU A 177 11.83 -12.25 -10.12
CA GLU A 177 10.73 -12.44 -11.07
C GLU A 177 10.97 -11.67 -12.38
N TYR A 178 11.40 -10.41 -12.28
CA TYR A 178 11.74 -9.61 -13.46
C TYR A 178 12.90 -10.22 -14.24
N GLN A 179 13.97 -10.64 -13.56
CA GLN A 179 15.14 -11.22 -14.21
C GLN A 179 14.85 -12.55 -14.89
N THR A 180 13.99 -13.36 -14.28
CA THR A 180 13.50 -14.61 -14.89
C THR A 180 12.76 -14.32 -16.20
N LEU A 181 11.82 -13.37 -16.18
CA LEU A 181 11.06 -13.02 -17.38
C LEU A 181 11.96 -12.36 -18.44
N ARG A 182 12.91 -11.51 -18.04
CA ARG A 182 13.90 -10.89 -18.91
C ARG A 182 14.76 -11.93 -19.61
N ALA A 183 15.25 -12.94 -18.89
CA ALA A 183 16.04 -14.02 -19.46
C ALA A 183 15.23 -14.81 -20.52
N GLN A 184 13.98 -15.14 -20.20
CA GLN A 184 13.07 -15.83 -21.13
C GLN A 184 12.83 -15.01 -22.40
N VAL A 185 12.59 -13.70 -22.28
CA VAL A 185 12.39 -12.79 -23.44
C VAL A 185 13.66 -12.68 -24.28
N ASN A 186 14.83 -12.64 -23.66
CA ASN A 186 16.09 -12.52 -24.37
C ASN A 186 16.46 -13.80 -25.15
N SER A 187 16.04 -14.97 -24.66
CA SER A 187 16.34 -16.26 -25.30
C SER A 187 15.17 -16.84 -26.11
N SER A 188 14.06 -16.12 -26.28
CA SER A 188 12.85 -16.68 -26.90
C SER A 188 12.94 -16.76 -28.43
N ALA A 189 12.40 -17.84 -28.99
CA ALA A 189 12.15 -17.97 -30.42
C ALA A 189 10.75 -17.42 -30.81
N PRO A 190 10.52 -17.03 -32.08
CA PRO A 190 9.22 -16.50 -32.53
C PRO A 190 8.02 -17.38 -32.20
N GLU A 191 8.17 -18.70 -32.22
CA GLU A 191 7.07 -19.62 -31.87
C GLU A 191 6.62 -19.51 -30.41
N GLN A 192 7.50 -19.05 -29.52
CA GLN A 192 7.26 -18.91 -28.08
C GLN A 192 6.62 -17.56 -27.72
N HIS A 193 6.66 -16.58 -28.63
CA HIS A 193 6.19 -15.21 -28.36
C HIS A 193 4.74 -15.15 -27.84
N PRO A 194 3.75 -15.90 -28.39
CA PRO A 194 2.39 -15.82 -27.89
C PRO A 194 2.26 -16.27 -26.42
N ALA A 195 2.92 -17.39 -26.07
CA ALA A 195 2.91 -17.93 -24.71
C ALA A 195 3.64 -16.99 -23.72
N LEU A 196 4.77 -16.43 -24.15
CA LEU A 196 5.56 -15.52 -23.30
C LEU A 196 4.86 -14.17 -23.11
N ASN A 197 4.13 -13.68 -24.12
CA ASN A 197 3.31 -12.48 -23.97
C ASN A 197 2.17 -12.70 -22.96
N GLN A 198 1.56 -13.89 -22.95
CA GLN A 198 0.59 -14.26 -21.93
C GLN A 198 1.23 -14.31 -20.53
N ALA A 199 2.39 -14.97 -20.39
CA ALA A 199 3.11 -15.03 -19.11
C ALA A 199 3.48 -13.63 -18.59
N PHE A 200 3.88 -12.73 -19.50
CA PHE A 200 4.12 -11.32 -19.20
C PHE A 200 2.86 -10.61 -18.68
N HIS A 201 1.70 -10.77 -19.34
CA HIS A 201 0.44 -10.19 -18.86
C HIS A 201 0.04 -10.70 -17.48
N GLU A 202 0.21 -12.00 -17.24
CA GLU A 202 -0.04 -12.61 -15.94
C GLU A 202 0.90 -12.06 -14.86
N GLN A 203 2.18 -11.90 -15.19
CA GLN A 203 3.17 -11.35 -14.26
C GLN A 203 2.91 -9.88 -13.94
N LEU A 204 2.56 -9.05 -14.92
CA LEU A 204 2.18 -7.65 -14.69
C LEU A 204 0.95 -7.56 -13.77
N TRP A 205 -0.03 -8.46 -13.92
CA TRP A 205 -1.16 -8.50 -13.01
C TRP A 205 -0.72 -8.86 -11.59
N ARG A 206 0.15 -9.85 -11.40
CA ARG A 206 0.66 -10.22 -10.06
C ARG A 206 1.35 -9.03 -9.39
N TRP A 207 2.19 -8.33 -10.14
CA TRP A 207 2.89 -7.11 -9.69
C TRP A 207 1.95 -5.95 -9.36
N PHE A 208 0.85 -5.81 -10.08
CA PHE A 208 -0.14 -4.79 -9.81
C PHE A 208 -1.05 -5.17 -8.62
N ALA A 209 -1.57 -6.39 -8.61
CA ALA A 209 -2.52 -6.86 -7.61
C ALA A 209 -1.95 -6.87 -6.19
N ARG A 210 -0.65 -7.18 -6.02
CA ARG A 210 0.03 -7.09 -4.70
C ARG A 210 0.02 -5.69 -4.09
N LYS A 211 -0.24 -4.65 -4.90
CA LYS A 211 -0.26 -3.26 -4.43
C LYS A 211 -1.61 -2.89 -3.83
N LEU A 212 -2.65 -3.69 -4.02
CA LEU A 212 -4.00 -3.40 -3.55
C LEU A 212 -4.14 -3.84 -2.10
N ILE A 213 -4.19 -2.88 -1.18
CA ILE A 213 -4.41 -3.13 0.25
C ILE A 213 -5.87 -2.80 0.57
N VAL A 214 -6.64 -3.79 1.00
CA VAL A 214 -8.09 -3.64 1.23
C VAL A 214 -8.38 -3.51 2.72
N ILE A 215 -8.87 -2.35 3.15
CA ILE A 215 -9.32 -2.12 4.53
C ILE A 215 -10.82 -2.41 4.56
N ARG A 216 -11.17 -3.66 4.90
CA ARG A 216 -12.53 -4.20 4.73
C ARG A 216 -13.59 -3.59 5.64
N ASP A 217 -13.19 -3.03 6.78
CA ASP A 217 -14.12 -2.42 7.71
C ASP A 217 -14.71 -1.12 7.12
N PRO A 218 -16.01 -1.09 6.76
CA PRO A 218 -16.65 0.10 6.22
C PRO A 218 -16.84 1.21 7.26
N HIS A 219 -16.50 0.94 8.52
CA HIS A 219 -16.53 1.88 9.65
C HIS A 219 -15.14 2.15 10.22
N ALA A 220 -14.07 1.76 9.50
CA ALA A 220 -12.71 2.05 9.92
C ALA A 220 -12.53 3.55 10.19
N SER A 221 -11.98 3.89 11.36
CA SER A 221 -11.62 5.25 11.71
C SER A 221 -10.43 5.73 10.89
N GLY A 222 -10.23 7.05 10.84
CA GLY A 222 -9.07 7.68 10.23
C GLY A 222 -7.76 7.16 10.83
N GLU A 223 -7.70 6.99 12.16
CA GLU A 223 -6.51 6.45 12.84
C GLU A 223 -6.25 4.99 12.47
N GLN A 224 -7.29 4.16 12.31
CA GLN A 224 -7.13 2.77 11.84
C GLN A 224 -6.61 2.72 10.41
N ILE A 225 -7.11 3.60 9.54
CA ILE A 225 -6.62 3.72 8.17
C ILE A 225 -5.15 4.17 8.16
N ILE A 226 -4.79 5.19 8.95
CA ILE A 226 -3.42 5.69 9.08
C ILE A 226 -2.50 4.60 9.64
N ALA A 227 -2.90 3.90 10.70
CA ALA A 227 -2.13 2.80 11.28
C ALA A 227 -1.85 1.71 10.24
N ARG A 228 -2.86 1.33 9.43
CA ARG A 228 -2.64 0.37 8.34
C ARG A 228 -1.69 0.92 7.27
N ILE A 229 -1.77 2.21 6.95
CA ILE A 229 -0.86 2.84 5.99
C ILE A 229 0.59 2.83 6.52
N VAL A 230 0.80 3.14 7.80
CA VAL A 230 2.11 3.10 8.46
C VAL A 230 2.68 1.67 8.43
N ASN A 231 1.89 0.66 8.83
CA ASN A 231 2.35 -0.73 8.84
C ASN A 231 2.70 -1.28 7.44
N GLU A 232 2.14 -0.69 6.39
CA GLU A 232 2.39 -1.06 4.98
C GLU A 232 3.48 -0.20 4.33
N THR A 233 4.07 0.72 5.10
CA THR A 233 5.13 1.62 4.64
C THR A 233 6.44 1.20 5.32
N PRO A 234 7.48 0.84 4.55
CA PRO A 234 8.75 0.45 5.13
C PRO A 234 9.34 1.55 6.03
N PRO A 235 9.90 1.21 7.22
CA PRO A 235 10.52 2.19 8.11
C PRO A 235 11.60 3.00 7.42
N GLY A 236 11.63 4.31 7.63
CA GLY A 236 12.60 5.22 7.01
C GLY A 236 12.21 5.75 5.63
N MET A 237 11.03 5.41 5.10
CA MET A 237 10.54 6.01 3.85
C MET A 237 9.94 7.40 4.05
N ALA A 238 10.25 8.32 3.14
CA ALA A 238 9.46 9.52 2.93
C ALA A 238 8.17 9.17 2.19
N HIS A 239 7.04 9.18 2.89
CA HIS A 239 5.76 8.79 2.31
C HIS A 239 5.02 9.96 1.69
N ARG A 240 4.70 9.85 0.40
CA ARG A 240 3.80 10.74 -0.33
C ARG A 240 2.49 10.02 -0.64
N LEU A 241 1.37 10.63 -0.29
CA LEU A 241 0.05 10.03 -0.40
C LEU A 241 -0.91 10.92 -1.20
N MET A 242 -1.68 10.33 -2.13
CA MET A 242 -2.79 11.01 -2.80
C MET A 242 -4.14 10.39 -2.46
N GLY A 243 -5.06 11.20 -1.93
CA GLY A 243 -6.46 10.82 -1.75
C GLY A 243 -7.25 10.86 -3.06
N ILE A 244 -7.85 9.74 -3.45
CA ILE A 244 -8.80 9.59 -4.56
C ILE A 244 -10.17 9.22 -3.96
N GLN A 245 -10.86 10.21 -3.40
CA GLN A 245 -11.88 9.94 -2.38
C GLN A 245 -13.23 10.55 -2.70
N ASN A 246 -14.28 9.76 -2.44
CA ASN A 246 -15.56 10.32 -2.06
C ASN A 246 -15.43 10.88 -0.62
N ILE A 247 -15.83 12.12 -0.37
CA ILE A 247 -15.73 12.73 0.97
C ILE A 247 -16.98 12.36 1.79
N LYS A 248 -17.07 11.10 2.25
CA LYS A 248 -18.11 10.58 3.17
C LYS A 248 -17.62 9.34 3.91
N GLY A 249 -18.20 9.06 5.08
CA GLY A 249 -17.88 7.86 5.86
C GLY A 249 -16.40 7.83 6.28
N PRO A 250 -15.72 6.67 6.22
CA PRO A 250 -14.32 6.53 6.62
C PRO A 250 -13.37 7.53 5.96
N GLY A 251 -13.60 7.88 4.69
CA GLY A 251 -12.75 8.86 4.01
C GLY A 251 -12.91 10.29 4.52
N LEU A 252 -14.03 10.64 5.17
CA LEU A 252 -14.17 11.96 5.81
C LEU A 252 -13.32 12.02 7.08
N ASP A 253 -13.45 10.99 7.93
CA ASP A 253 -12.67 10.90 9.17
C ASP A 253 -11.16 10.84 8.88
N PHE A 254 -10.75 10.09 7.85
CA PHE A 254 -9.38 10.10 7.34
C PHE A 254 -8.89 11.50 6.99
N VAL A 255 -9.67 12.30 6.23
CA VAL A 255 -9.29 13.68 5.89
C VAL A 255 -9.18 14.56 7.15
N TYR A 256 -10.07 14.38 8.12
CA TYR A 256 -10.01 15.15 9.37
C TYR A 256 -8.72 14.88 10.15
N ARG A 257 -8.16 13.67 10.10
CA ARG A 257 -6.85 13.41 10.72
C ARG A 257 -5.72 14.22 10.10
N TRP A 258 -5.75 14.45 8.79
CA TRP A 258 -4.78 15.32 8.11
C TRP A 258 -4.98 16.80 8.43
N GLN A 259 -6.23 17.25 8.58
CA GLN A 259 -6.53 18.62 9.01
C GLN A 259 -6.11 18.88 10.47
N ALA A 260 -6.31 17.90 11.34
CA ALA A 260 -5.83 17.92 12.71
C ALA A 260 -4.29 17.97 12.75
N TRP A 261 -3.62 17.15 11.94
CA TRP A 261 -2.16 17.21 11.77
C TRP A 261 -1.70 18.60 11.30
N GLU A 262 -2.31 19.18 10.26
CA GLU A 262 -1.93 20.51 9.75
C GLU A 262 -2.10 21.59 10.81
N THR A 263 -3.19 21.54 11.59
CA THR A 263 -3.44 22.46 12.70
C THR A 263 -2.35 22.34 13.77
N CYS A 264 -2.04 21.12 14.21
CA CYS A 264 -0.98 20.84 15.17
C CYS A 264 0.39 21.31 14.64
N HIS A 265 0.70 21.00 13.39
CA HIS A 265 1.94 21.41 12.71
C HIS A 265 2.09 22.94 12.69
N GLN A 266 1.04 23.67 12.31
CA GLN A 266 1.05 25.13 12.26
C GLN A 266 1.26 25.75 13.65
N ALA A 267 0.54 25.27 14.67
CA ALA A 267 0.72 25.71 16.05
C ALA A 267 2.13 25.38 16.58
N GLY A 268 2.68 24.23 16.19
CA GLY A 268 4.04 23.84 16.53
C GLY A 268 5.13 24.69 15.87
N ARG A 269 4.91 25.12 14.62
CA ARG A 269 5.77 26.10 13.97
C ARG A 269 5.77 27.43 14.70
N GLN A 270 4.61 27.90 15.17
CA GLN A 270 4.52 29.11 15.99
C GLN A 270 5.28 28.95 17.33
N LEU A 271 5.13 27.80 17.99
CA LEU A 271 5.85 27.50 19.24
C LEU A 271 7.39 27.50 19.05
N CYS A 272 7.86 27.16 17.85
CA CYS A 272 9.27 27.19 17.47
C CYS A 272 9.77 28.56 16.95
N ASP A 273 8.90 29.56 16.85
CA ASP A 273 9.25 30.87 16.30
C ASP A 273 10.25 31.63 17.20
N ALA A 274 10.96 32.61 16.64
CA ALA A 274 11.87 33.47 17.40
C ALA A 274 11.14 34.54 18.24
N ASP A 275 9.97 35.01 17.78
CA ASP A 275 9.19 36.04 18.47
C ASP A 275 8.44 35.46 19.69
N PRO A 276 8.72 35.92 20.92
CA PRO A 276 8.05 35.44 22.13
C PRO A 276 6.51 35.56 22.11
N LEU A 277 5.94 36.51 21.37
CA LEU A 277 4.48 36.64 21.23
C LEU A 277 3.89 35.53 20.37
N ILE A 278 4.58 35.16 19.27
CA ILE A 278 4.18 34.05 18.40
C ILE A 278 4.34 32.72 19.15
N VAL A 279 5.44 32.55 19.89
CA VAL A 279 5.68 31.37 20.72
C VAL A 279 4.55 31.16 21.74
N ARG A 280 4.12 32.22 22.43
CA ARG A 280 3.01 32.13 23.40
C ARG A 280 1.69 31.75 22.75
N ARG A 281 1.42 32.23 21.53
CA ARG A 281 0.23 31.84 20.76
C ARG A 281 0.28 30.35 20.41
N GLY A 282 1.39 29.87 19.86
CA GLY A 282 1.57 28.46 19.55
C GLY A 282 1.43 27.56 20.79
N LEU A 283 1.93 28.00 21.94
CA LEU A 283 1.77 27.31 23.22
C LEU A 283 0.30 27.18 23.63
N GLN A 284 -0.45 28.28 23.57
CA GLN A 284 -1.89 28.28 23.91
C GLN A 284 -2.71 27.46 22.94
N GLU A 285 -2.43 27.55 21.64
CA GLU A 285 -3.10 26.76 20.60
C GLU A 285 -2.88 25.26 20.82
N LEU A 286 -1.64 24.84 21.09
CA LEU A 286 -1.32 23.44 21.36
C LEU A 286 -1.87 22.94 22.71
N ALA A 287 -1.86 23.76 23.75
CA ALA A 287 -2.41 23.38 25.05
C ALA A 287 -3.94 23.15 24.99
N ALA A 288 -4.64 23.91 24.15
CA ALA A 288 -6.07 23.75 23.90
C ALA A 288 -6.39 22.65 22.87
N PHE A 289 -5.38 22.12 22.16
CA PHE A 289 -5.58 21.12 21.10
C PHE A 289 -5.96 19.75 21.68
N GLN A 290 -6.96 19.10 21.08
CA GLN A 290 -7.53 17.83 21.56
C GLN A 290 -7.50 16.71 20.52
N GLU A 291 -7.11 17.01 19.28
CA GLU A 291 -7.17 16.06 18.16
C GLU A 291 -5.80 15.46 17.82
N PHE A 292 -4.97 15.24 18.83
CA PHE A 292 -3.70 14.54 18.66
C PHE A 292 -3.95 13.13 18.11
N GLY A 293 -3.13 12.73 17.15
CA GLY A 293 -3.23 11.44 16.46
C GLY A 293 -1.88 10.92 16.01
N LEU A 294 -1.89 9.78 15.31
CA LEU A 294 -0.66 9.09 14.88
C LEU A 294 0.23 9.96 13.99
N LEU A 295 -0.36 10.82 13.15
CA LEU A 295 0.39 11.71 12.26
C LEU A 295 1.16 12.81 13.01
N SER A 296 0.68 13.23 14.18
CA SER A 296 1.27 14.33 14.96
C SER A 296 2.28 13.86 16.02
N GLU A 297 2.34 12.56 16.33
CA GLU A 297 3.12 12.04 17.46
C GLU A 297 4.59 12.46 17.41
N GLY A 298 5.32 12.03 16.37
CA GLY A 298 6.76 12.25 16.27
C GLY A 298 7.13 13.73 16.27
N GLU A 299 6.49 14.51 15.40
CA GLU A 299 6.75 15.95 15.29
C GLU A 299 6.46 16.71 16.59
N THR A 300 5.36 16.37 17.28
CA THR A 300 5.02 17.03 18.55
C THR A 300 6.06 16.71 19.63
N ARG A 301 6.49 15.45 19.76
CA ARG A 301 7.52 15.07 20.75
C ARG A 301 8.85 15.75 20.49
N GLU A 302 9.31 15.75 19.23
CA GLU A 302 10.55 16.41 18.82
C GLU A 302 10.50 17.92 19.08
N MET A 303 9.38 18.56 18.73
CA MET A 303 9.15 19.98 18.97
C MET A 303 9.19 20.31 20.46
N LEU A 304 8.46 19.58 21.30
CA LEU A 304 8.43 19.80 22.75
C LEU A 304 9.84 19.67 23.34
N ALA A 305 10.59 18.63 22.95
CA ALA A 305 11.96 18.43 23.39
C ALA A 305 12.87 19.62 23.00
N ARG A 306 12.74 20.13 21.77
CA ARG A 306 13.48 21.31 21.31
C ARG A 306 13.12 22.57 22.08
N VAL A 307 11.85 22.82 22.34
CA VAL A 307 11.36 24.05 22.97
C VAL A 307 11.69 24.11 24.46
N ARG A 308 11.72 22.96 25.16
CA ARG A 308 12.04 22.88 26.60
C ARG A 308 13.38 23.50 26.98
N SER A 309 14.35 23.50 26.05
CA SER A 309 15.69 24.07 26.28
C SER A 309 15.80 25.58 26.02
N ARG A 310 14.73 26.22 25.53
CA ARG A 310 14.74 27.66 25.18
C ARG A 310 14.53 28.54 26.41
N GLU A 311 15.11 29.74 26.41
CA GLU A 311 14.95 30.73 27.49
C GLU A 311 13.48 31.09 27.74
N VAL A 312 12.69 31.28 26.67
CA VAL A 312 11.25 31.59 26.76
C VAL A 312 10.46 30.51 27.50
N ALA A 313 10.97 29.27 27.52
CA ALA A 313 10.34 28.14 28.16
C ALA A 313 10.71 27.96 29.63
N GLN A 314 11.61 28.77 30.21
CA GLN A 314 12.08 28.56 31.59
C GLN A 314 11.14 29.08 32.67
N SER A 315 10.07 29.79 32.31
CA SER A 315 9.04 30.19 33.29
C SER A 315 8.16 29.02 33.72
N GLU A 316 7.71 29.03 34.98
CA GLU A 316 6.82 27.99 35.54
C GLU A 316 5.55 27.81 34.71
N TYR A 317 4.91 28.91 34.31
CA TYR A 317 3.73 28.88 33.44
C TYR A 317 4.00 28.11 32.15
N PHE A 318 5.12 28.40 31.48
CA PHE A 318 5.45 27.77 30.21
C PHE A 318 5.74 26.27 30.38
N GLN A 319 6.47 25.89 31.42
CA GLN A 319 6.73 24.47 31.71
C GLN A 319 5.45 23.70 32.04
N ALA A 320 4.51 24.32 32.76
CA ALA A 320 3.22 23.73 33.05
C ALA A 320 2.38 23.48 31.78
N GLU A 321 2.33 24.45 30.86
CA GLU A 321 1.64 24.29 29.58
C GLU A 321 2.30 23.22 28.69
N LEU A 322 3.64 23.16 28.63
CA LEU A 322 4.35 22.09 27.91
C LEU A 322 4.04 20.71 28.48
N ALA A 323 3.97 20.58 29.82
CA ALA A 323 3.58 19.32 30.46
C ALA A 323 2.12 18.96 30.19
N LEU A 324 1.21 19.94 30.12
CA LEU A 324 -0.18 19.72 29.73
C LEU A 324 -0.28 19.21 28.28
N ILE A 325 0.46 19.80 27.35
CA ILE A 325 0.49 19.35 25.95
C ILE A 325 0.99 17.91 25.85
N GLU A 326 2.08 17.58 26.55
CA GLU A 326 2.64 16.22 26.58
C GLU A 326 1.64 15.21 27.16
N SER A 327 0.98 15.56 28.27
CA SER A 327 -0.06 14.72 28.88
C SER A 327 -1.25 14.49 27.94
N ASN A 328 -1.72 15.54 27.24
CA ASN A 328 -2.83 15.43 26.29
C ASN A 328 -2.46 14.54 25.10
N LEU A 329 -1.23 14.69 24.58
CA LEU A 329 -0.69 13.86 23.52
C LEU A 329 -0.64 12.38 23.94
N GLU A 330 -0.08 12.09 25.11
CA GLU A 330 0.05 10.73 25.63
C GLU A 330 -1.31 10.07 25.85
N GLN A 331 -2.24 10.78 26.48
CA GLN A 331 -3.59 10.28 26.70
C GLN A 331 -4.30 9.96 25.37
N ALA A 332 -4.19 10.85 24.38
CA ALA A 332 -4.79 10.62 23.06
C ALA A 332 -4.19 9.40 22.35
N LEU A 333 -2.86 9.23 22.40
CA LEU A 333 -2.16 8.11 21.77
C LEU A 333 -2.45 6.78 22.47
N ASP A 334 -2.55 6.75 23.78
CA ASP A 334 -2.90 5.55 24.55
C ASP A 334 -4.33 5.10 24.22
N ASP A 335 -5.27 6.05 24.14
CA ASP A 335 -6.64 5.77 23.70
C ASP A 335 -6.68 5.19 22.28
N ILE A 336 -5.89 5.74 21.36
CA ILE A 336 -5.77 5.22 19.98
C ILE A 336 -5.19 3.80 19.99
N ARG A 337 -4.07 3.58 20.69
CA ARG A 337 -3.39 2.28 20.78
C ARG A 337 -4.30 1.21 21.39
N ALA A 338 -5.05 1.54 22.44
CA ALA A 338 -6.03 0.64 23.06
C ALA A 338 -7.14 0.24 22.05
N ARG A 339 -7.63 1.18 21.26
CA ARG A 339 -8.62 0.91 20.20
C ARG A 339 -8.06 0.08 19.05
N LEU A 340 -6.78 0.25 18.71
CA LEU A 340 -6.11 -0.56 17.69
C LEU A 340 -5.87 -2.00 18.17
N GLN A 341 -5.38 -2.19 19.40
CA GLN A 341 -5.11 -3.51 19.97
C GLN A 341 -6.36 -4.37 20.14
N THR A 342 -7.48 -3.77 20.55
CA THR A 342 -8.75 -4.48 20.71
C THR A 342 -9.28 -5.05 19.38
N GLN A 343 -8.94 -4.44 18.25
CA GLN A 343 -9.28 -4.95 16.92
C GLN A 343 -8.20 -5.87 16.31
N ALA A 344 -6.92 -5.66 16.61
CA ALA A 344 -5.83 -6.52 16.14
C ALA A 344 -5.99 -7.96 16.64
N GLY A 345 -6.47 -8.17 17.88
CA GLY A 345 -6.69 -9.50 18.47
C GLY A 345 -7.70 -10.40 17.73
N HIS A 346 -8.52 -9.86 16.82
CA HIS A 346 -9.43 -10.64 15.97
C HIS A 346 -8.97 -10.76 14.50
N SER A 347 -7.98 -9.97 14.05
CA SER A 347 -7.61 -9.84 12.63
C SER A 347 -6.14 -10.20 12.32
N ASP A 348 -5.19 -10.01 13.24
CA ASP A 348 -3.74 -10.14 12.95
C ASP A 348 -3.26 -11.59 12.74
N ILE A 349 -3.86 -12.57 13.43
CA ILE A 349 -3.52 -13.99 13.26
C ILE A 349 -4.02 -14.51 11.90
N LEU A 350 -5.12 -13.95 11.40
CA LEU A 350 -5.69 -14.29 10.09
C LEU A 350 -4.95 -13.60 8.95
N HIS A 351 -4.53 -12.34 9.10
CA HIS A 351 -3.85 -11.58 8.05
C HIS A 351 -2.41 -12.04 7.78
N ARG A 352 -1.60 -12.35 8.80
CA ARG A 352 -0.22 -12.83 8.57
C ARG A 352 -0.14 -14.19 7.87
N VAL A 353 -1.13 -15.06 8.07
CA VAL A 353 -1.19 -16.38 7.42
C VAL A 353 -1.91 -16.31 6.05
N ALA A 354 -2.88 -15.40 5.89
CA ALA A 354 -3.60 -15.22 4.63
C ALA A 354 -2.76 -14.52 3.56
N ASP A 355 -1.98 -13.49 3.89
CA ASP A 355 -1.27 -12.70 2.87
C ASP A 355 -0.14 -13.49 2.17
N SER A 356 0.46 -14.48 2.85
CA SER A 356 1.50 -15.34 2.26
C SER A 356 0.96 -16.56 1.50
N ILE A 357 -0.27 -17.01 1.76
CA ILE A 357 -0.83 -18.25 1.18
C ILE A 357 -1.99 -17.97 0.21
N GLU A 358 -2.78 -16.92 0.44
CA GLU A 358 -3.99 -16.64 -0.33
C GLU A 358 -3.67 -15.91 -1.66
N ALA A 359 -2.61 -15.10 -1.70
CA ALA A 359 -2.09 -14.54 -2.96
C ALA A 359 -1.53 -15.62 -3.91
N PHE A 360 -1.11 -16.78 -3.39
CA PHE A 360 -0.51 -17.87 -4.17
C PHE A 360 -1.54 -18.91 -4.66
N LEU A 361 -2.64 -19.11 -3.94
CA LEU A 361 -3.66 -20.12 -4.29
C LEU A 361 -4.85 -19.56 -5.11
N ASP A 362 -5.21 -18.28 -4.95
CA ASP A 362 -6.50 -17.79 -5.47
C ASP A 362 -6.46 -17.36 -6.95
N ALA A 363 -5.26 -17.05 -7.49
CA ALA A 363 -5.08 -16.73 -8.91
C ALA A 363 -5.43 -17.91 -9.85
N GLY A 364 -5.22 -19.14 -9.38
CA GLY A 364 -5.55 -20.36 -10.14
C GLY A 364 -7.01 -20.79 -9.99
N ASP A 365 -7.63 -20.52 -8.85
CA ASP A 365 -9.00 -20.97 -8.56
C ASP A 365 -10.05 -20.02 -9.15
N ALA A 366 -9.83 -18.70 -9.13
CA ALA A 366 -10.73 -17.73 -9.78
C ALA A 366 -10.86 -17.97 -11.30
N ILE A 367 -9.77 -18.35 -11.97
CA ILE A 367 -9.76 -18.68 -13.41
C ILE A 367 -10.48 -20.01 -13.69
N ARG A 368 -10.25 -21.04 -12.86
CA ARG A 368 -10.98 -22.33 -12.96
C ARG A 368 -12.48 -22.14 -12.71
N ARG A 369 -12.85 -21.31 -11.74
CA ARG A 369 -14.24 -20.96 -11.42
C ARG A 369 -14.93 -20.24 -12.58
N ARG A 370 -14.28 -19.24 -13.20
CA ARG A 370 -14.82 -18.55 -14.38
C ARG A 370 -15.00 -19.50 -15.57
N ARG A 371 -14.04 -20.40 -15.82
CA ARG A 371 -14.18 -21.43 -16.87
C ARG A 371 -15.34 -22.39 -16.59
N MET A 372 -15.56 -22.74 -15.33
CA MET A 372 -16.62 -23.66 -14.91
C MET A 372 -18.00 -23.00 -14.97
N ALA A 373 -18.14 -21.74 -14.53
CA ALA A 373 -19.36 -20.96 -14.72
C ALA A 373 -19.71 -20.81 -16.21
N ASN A 374 -18.72 -20.47 -17.05
CA ASN A 374 -18.90 -20.37 -18.51
C ASN A 374 -19.23 -21.71 -19.18
N ARG A 375 -18.87 -22.84 -18.55
CA ARG A 375 -19.26 -24.18 -19.01
C ARG A 375 -20.71 -24.48 -18.63
N ILE A 376 -21.12 -24.18 -17.39
CA ILE A 376 -22.51 -24.33 -16.94
C ILE A 376 -23.46 -23.48 -17.80
N TYR A 377 -23.08 -22.24 -18.16
CA TYR A 377 -23.89 -21.40 -19.06
C TYR A 377 -23.99 -21.98 -20.47
N ARG A 378 -22.88 -22.52 -21.01
CA ARG A 378 -22.89 -23.19 -22.32
C ARG A 378 -23.72 -24.46 -22.30
N ASP A 379 -23.56 -25.31 -21.30
CA ASP A 379 -24.32 -26.55 -21.18
C ASP A 379 -25.81 -26.29 -20.92
N LEU A 380 -26.16 -25.17 -20.29
CA LEU A 380 -27.55 -24.72 -20.15
C LEU A 380 -28.11 -24.19 -21.47
N ALA A 381 -27.31 -23.45 -22.25
CA ALA A 381 -27.70 -22.93 -23.56
C ALA A 381 -27.82 -24.04 -24.62
N ASP A 382 -26.96 -25.06 -24.53
CA ASP A 382 -26.96 -26.26 -25.37
C ASP A 382 -27.97 -27.33 -24.89
N GLU A 383 -28.83 -27.00 -23.91
CA GLU A 383 -29.84 -27.88 -23.30
C GLU A 383 -29.30 -29.22 -22.72
N ARG A 384 -28.00 -29.32 -22.48
CA ARG A 384 -27.34 -30.51 -21.91
C ARG A 384 -27.61 -30.69 -20.42
N ILE A 385 -27.99 -29.62 -19.72
CA ILE A 385 -28.36 -29.65 -18.29
C ILE A 385 -29.67 -28.91 -18.03
N SER A 386 -30.44 -29.37 -17.05
CA SER A 386 -31.67 -28.69 -16.63
C SER A 386 -31.39 -27.40 -15.86
N ARG A 387 -32.31 -26.43 -15.92
CA ARG A 387 -32.24 -25.16 -15.16
C ARG A 387 -32.06 -25.38 -13.65
N ALA A 388 -32.70 -26.41 -13.09
CA ALA A 388 -32.57 -26.76 -11.68
C ALA A 388 -31.16 -27.25 -11.31
N ARG A 389 -30.52 -28.02 -12.20
CA ARG A 389 -29.15 -28.49 -12.03
C ARG A 389 -28.14 -27.34 -12.16
N ALA A 390 -28.30 -26.48 -13.17
CA ALA A 390 -27.47 -25.29 -13.35
C ALA A 390 -27.53 -24.36 -12.12
N ALA A 391 -28.73 -24.13 -11.56
CA ALA A 391 -28.90 -23.33 -10.36
C ALA A 391 -28.28 -23.95 -9.10
N ARG A 392 -28.20 -25.29 -9.00
CA ARG A 392 -27.52 -25.98 -7.89
C ARG A 392 -26.00 -25.86 -8.03
N GLU A 393 -25.46 -26.12 -9.22
CA GLU A 393 -24.01 -26.05 -9.48
C GLU A 393 -23.48 -24.62 -9.37
N LEU A 394 -24.23 -23.61 -9.83
CA LEU A 394 -23.92 -22.19 -9.60
C LEU A 394 -23.96 -21.82 -8.11
N ARG A 395 -24.94 -22.33 -7.35
CA ARG A 395 -25.01 -22.10 -5.90
C ARG A 395 -23.85 -22.75 -5.15
N GLU A 396 -23.37 -23.92 -5.57
CA GLU A 396 -22.17 -24.53 -5.00
C GLU A 396 -20.89 -23.72 -5.33
N LEU A 397 -20.82 -23.16 -6.55
CA LEU A 397 -19.78 -22.23 -6.98
C LEU A 397 -19.77 -20.94 -6.14
N ILE A 398 -20.95 -20.39 -5.85
CA ILE A 398 -21.15 -19.21 -4.99
C ILE A 398 -20.94 -19.55 -3.51
N ARG A 399 -21.26 -20.76 -3.05
CA ARG A 399 -20.98 -21.17 -1.67
C ARG A 399 -19.47 -21.24 -1.39
N ARG A 400 -18.67 -21.63 -2.40
CA ARG A 400 -17.20 -21.53 -2.36
C ARG A 400 -16.67 -20.08 -2.44
N GLN A 401 -17.50 -19.11 -2.85
CA GLN A 401 -17.15 -17.68 -2.95
C GLN A 401 -17.12 -16.97 -1.59
N LYS A 402 -17.80 -17.49 -0.56
CA LYS A 402 -18.02 -16.78 0.72
C LYS A 402 -16.83 -16.82 1.71
N GLY A 403 -15.68 -17.37 1.34
CA GLY A 403 -14.56 -17.58 2.28
C GLY A 403 -14.90 -18.62 3.37
N GLY A 404 -13.91 -19.01 4.18
CA GLY A 404 -14.11 -19.93 5.31
C GLY A 404 -13.98 -21.43 4.99
N TRP A 405 -13.67 -21.84 3.76
CA TRP A 405 -13.47 -23.27 3.44
C TRP A 405 -12.19 -23.85 4.07
N LEU A 406 -11.14 -23.03 4.21
CA LEU A 406 -9.91 -23.40 4.91
C LEU A 406 -10.14 -23.45 6.42
N GLU A 407 -10.88 -22.47 6.95
CA GLU A 407 -11.33 -22.41 8.34
C GLU A 407 -12.17 -23.65 8.70
N GLN A 408 -13.09 -24.06 7.83
CA GLN A 408 -13.92 -25.25 8.00
C GLN A 408 -13.11 -26.55 7.89
N ARG A 409 -12.02 -26.57 7.10
CA ARG A 409 -11.14 -27.74 6.95
C ARG A 409 -10.15 -27.87 8.11
N LEU A 410 -9.63 -26.77 8.64
CA LEU A 410 -8.80 -26.74 9.86
C LEU A 410 -9.62 -27.10 11.10
N ARG A 411 -10.86 -26.59 11.18
CA ARG A 411 -11.79 -26.88 12.27
C ARG A 411 -12.30 -28.33 12.25
N ASN A 412 -12.36 -28.96 11.07
CA ASN A 412 -12.67 -30.38 10.93
C ASN A 412 -11.43 -31.29 11.08
N GLY A 413 -10.22 -30.80 10.79
CA GLY A 413 -8.96 -31.54 10.99
C GLY A 413 -8.50 -31.57 12.45
N LEU A 414 -8.94 -30.62 13.28
CA LEU A 414 -8.70 -30.59 14.74
C LEU A 414 -9.77 -31.37 15.55
N ARG A 415 -10.73 -32.00 14.86
CA ARG A 415 -11.75 -32.88 15.45
C ARG A 415 -11.77 -34.29 14.80
N GLY A 416 -10.70 -34.65 14.10
CA GLY A 416 -10.49 -35.97 13.51
C GLY A 416 -9.39 -36.72 14.23
#